data_AF-A0A1B6IUN5-F1
#
_entry.id   AF-A0A1B6IUN5-F1
#
_cell.length_a   1.000
_cell.length_b   1.000
_cell.length_c   1.000
_cell.angle_alpha   90.00
_cell.angle_beta   90.00
_cell.angle_gamma   90.00
#
_symmetry.space_group_name_H-M   'P 1'
#
loop_
_entity.id
_entity.type
_entity.pdbx_description
1 polymer ?
#
loop_
_entity_poly.entity_id
_entity_poly.type
_entity_poly.pdbx_seq_one_letter_code
_entity_poly.pdbx_strand_id
1 'polypeptide(L)'
;WQYERVFNTTRVPGVETDKIVHYNDSKHIVVYHKGRYFKVPIYYKNRILLPSEIEIQMNHILQDTSTPAVGEEKLASLTAGERTAWANARTEFFFKGTNRTS
;
A
#
# COMPACT_ATOMS: atom_id res chain seq x y z
N TRP A 1 -20.62 -10.98 5.00
CA TRP A 1 -19.26 -11.44 5.37
C TRP A 1 -18.20 -11.33 4.27
N GLN A 2 -18.33 -11.92 3.07
CA GLN A 2 -17.26 -11.78 2.06
C GLN A 2 -17.19 -10.38 1.45
N TYR A 3 -18.32 -9.75 1.14
CA TYR A 3 -18.38 -8.40 0.54
C TYR A 3 -17.75 -7.31 1.41
N GLU A 4 -17.85 -7.42 2.74
CA GLU A 4 -17.22 -6.46 3.68
C GLU A 4 -15.70 -6.44 3.59
N ARG A 5 -15.08 -7.54 3.12
CA ARG A 5 -13.62 -7.71 3.10
C ARG A 5 -13.00 -7.46 1.73
N VAL A 6 -13.77 -6.98 0.76
CA VAL A 6 -13.26 -6.64 -0.59
C VAL A 6 -12.24 -5.50 -0.51
N PHE A 7 -12.51 -4.51 0.36
CA PHE A 7 -11.63 -3.37 0.58
C PHE A 7 -10.99 -3.43 1.96
N ASN A 8 -9.93 -2.64 2.14
CA ASN A 8 -9.20 -2.48 3.41
C ASN A 8 -8.72 -3.80 4.04
N THR A 9 -8.57 -4.84 3.24
CA THR A 9 -8.14 -6.15 3.69
C THR A 9 -6.81 -6.49 3.04
N THR A 10 -5.85 -6.92 3.85
CA THR A 10 -4.55 -7.36 3.38
C THR A 10 -4.12 -8.65 4.08
N ARG A 11 -3.31 -9.44 3.39
CA ARG A 11 -2.72 -10.66 3.94
C ARG A 11 -1.31 -10.34 4.44
N VAL A 12 -1.14 -10.33 5.75
CA VAL A 12 0.15 -10.11 6.41
C VAL A 12 0.89 -11.45 6.49
N PRO A 13 2.15 -11.53 6.02
CA PRO A 13 2.91 -12.77 6.09
C PRO A 13 3.23 -13.15 7.55
N GLY A 14 3.22 -14.44 7.85
CA GLY A 14 3.73 -15.00 9.10
C GLY A 14 4.71 -16.14 8.82
N VAL A 15 5.60 -16.42 9.78
CA VAL A 15 6.65 -17.46 9.63
C VAL A 15 6.01 -18.82 9.37
N GLU A 16 4.98 -19.17 10.12
CA GLU A 16 4.27 -20.45 9.96
C GLU A 16 2.88 -20.28 9.35
N THR A 17 2.21 -19.15 9.63
CA THR A 17 0.84 -18.91 9.20
C THR A 17 0.58 -17.43 8.99
N ASP A 18 0.04 -17.11 7.82
CA ASP A 18 -0.34 -15.75 7.44
C ASP A 18 -1.63 -15.32 8.13
N LYS A 19 -1.80 -14.01 8.28
CA LYS A 19 -2.98 -13.41 8.90
C LYS A 19 -3.71 -12.53 7.89
N ILE A 20 -5.02 -12.74 7.76
CA ILE A 20 -5.90 -11.79 7.07
C ILE A 20 -6.23 -10.67 8.04
N VAL A 21 -5.84 -9.45 7.69
CA VAL A 21 -6.07 -8.26 8.50
C VAL A 21 -7.02 -7.35 7.74
N HIS A 22 -8.14 -7.01 8.39
CA HIS A 22 -9.12 -6.06 7.88
C HIS A 22 -9.01 -4.77 8.71
N TYR A 23 -8.91 -3.64 8.02
CA TYR A 23 -8.85 -2.31 8.64
C TYR A 23 -10.16 -1.57 8.44
N ASN A 24 -10.64 -0.94 9.50
CA ASN A 24 -11.82 -0.10 9.42
C ASN A 24 -11.44 1.29 8.87
N ASP A 25 -12.37 1.92 8.17
CA ASP A 25 -12.37 3.37 7.92
C ASP A 25 -11.16 3.96 7.17
N SER A 26 -10.46 3.17 6.34
CA SER A 26 -9.44 3.75 5.44
C SER A 26 -10.10 4.65 4.39
N LYS A 27 -9.58 5.88 4.26
CA LYS A 27 -10.06 6.91 3.33
C LYS A 27 -9.10 7.22 2.18
N HIS A 28 -8.21 6.28 1.86
CA HIS A 28 -7.21 6.44 0.81
C HIS A 28 -7.01 5.13 0.04
N ILE A 29 -6.45 5.25 -1.16
CA ILE A 29 -5.86 4.14 -1.90
C ILE A 29 -4.35 4.32 -1.98
N VAL A 30 -3.65 3.23 -2.30
CA VAL A 30 -2.23 3.27 -2.64
C VAL A 30 -2.09 3.00 -4.13
N VAL A 31 -1.38 3.88 -4.82
CA VAL A 31 -1.05 3.73 -6.24
C VAL A 31 0.43 3.40 -6.35
N TYR A 32 0.74 2.35 -7.11
CA TYR A 32 2.12 1.99 -7.43
C TYR A 32 2.46 2.42 -8.85
N HIS A 33 3.49 3.25 -9.02
CA HIS A 33 3.94 3.73 -10.34
C HIS A 33 5.47 3.87 -10.37
N LYS A 34 6.11 3.29 -11.40
CA LYS A 34 7.57 3.37 -11.64
C LYS A 34 8.43 3.13 -10.39
N GLY A 35 8.10 2.10 -9.61
CA GLY A 35 8.86 1.75 -8.41
C GLY A 35 8.57 2.62 -7.18
N ARG A 36 7.48 3.39 -7.19
CA ARG A 36 7.10 4.28 -6.10
C ARG A 36 5.68 4.06 -5.63
N TYR A 37 5.44 4.32 -4.35
CA TYR A 37 4.13 4.24 -3.72
C TYR A 37 3.56 5.61 -3.41
N PHE A 38 2.34 5.86 -3.85
CA PHE A 38 1.63 7.12 -3.65
C PHE A 38 0.38 6.87 -2.82
N LYS A 39 0.27 7.58 -1.69
CA LYS A 39 -0.94 7.60 -0.87
C LYS A 39 -1.92 8.62 -1.44
N VAL A 40 -3.01 8.15 -2.02
CA VAL A 40 -4.01 8.99 -2.68
C VAL A 40 -5.27 9.07 -1.80
N PRO A 41 -5.54 10.20 -1.14
CA PRO A 41 -6.81 10.38 -0.43
C PRO A 41 -7.97 10.40 -1.42
N ILE A 42 -9.01 9.62 -1.14
CA ILE A 42 -10.22 9.52 -1.98
C ILE A 42 -11.45 10.18 -1.33
N TYR A 43 -11.27 10.77 -0.15
CA TYR A 43 -12.28 11.54 0.55
C TYR A 43 -11.79 12.95 0.84
N TYR A 44 -12.70 13.92 0.68
CA TYR A 44 -12.49 15.31 1.10
C TYR A 44 -13.78 15.83 1.73
N LYS A 45 -13.69 16.49 2.90
CA LYS A 45 -14.84 17.00 3.65
C LYS A 45 -15.99 15.97 3.79
N ASN A 46 -15.62 14.72 4.08
CA ASN A 46 -16.54 13.60 4.26
C ASN A 46 -17.39 13.21 3.03
N ARG A 47 -17.00 13.63 1.82
CA ARG A 47 -17.51 13.07 0.55
C ARG A 47 -16.42 12.32 -0.19
N ILE A 48 -16.82 11.38 -1.04
CA ILE A 48 -15.93 10.76 -2.01
C ILE A 48 -15.57 11.82 -3.07
N LEU A 49 -14.32 11.80 -3.53
CA LEU A 49 -13.86 12.64 -4.62
C LEU A 49 -14.57 12.30 -5.93
N LEU A 50 -14.83 13.31 -6.74
CA LEU A 50 -15.38 13.14 -8.08
C LEU A 50 -14.36 12.44 -8.98
N PRO A 51 -14.80 11.75 -10.04
CA PRO A 51 -13.89 11.13 -11.00
C PRO A 51 -12.83 12.10 -11.55
N SER A 52 -13.21 13.36 -11.85
CA SER A 52 -12.28 14.39 -12.31
C SER A 52 -11.22 14.79 -11.28
N GLU A 53 -11.57 14.79 -9.98
CA GLU A 53 -10.63 15.09 -8.90
C GLU A 53 -9.64 13.95 -8.68
N ILE A 54 -10.09 12.70 -8.84
CA ILE A 54 -9.21 11.53 -8.82
C ILE A 54 -8.31 11.54 -10.05
N GLU A 55 -8.84 11.86 -11.23
CA GLU A 55 -8.08 11.95 -12.48
C GLU A 55 -6.95 12.97 -12.39
N ILE A 56 -7.19 14.14 -11.81
CA ILE A 56 -6.15 15.14 -11.55
C ILE A 56 -5.02 14.52 -10.71
N GLN A 57 -5.34 13.81 -9.62
CA GLN A 57 -4.33 13.14 -8.79
C GLN A 57 -3.57 12.04 -9.56
N MET A 58 -4.25 11.28 -10.41
CA MET A 58 -3.59 10.26 -11.26
C MET A 58 -2.66 10.90 -12.28
N ASN A 59 -3.08 12.00 -12.92
CA ASN A 59 -2.24 12.76 -13.85
C ASN A 59 -0.98 13.30 -13.16
N HIS A 60 -1.09 13.79 -11.92
CA HIS A 60 0.08 14.18 -11.13
C HIS A 60 1.05 13.00 -10.93
N ILE A 61 0.56 11.81 -10.61
CA ILE A 61 1.41 10.61 -10.46
C ILE A 61 2.07 10.21 -11.78
N LEU A 62 1.35 10.27 -12.90
CA LEU A 62 1.87 9.93 -14.22
C LEU A 62 2.95 10.91 -14.70
N GLN A 63 2.82 12.18 -14.35
CA GLN A 63 3.77 13.25 -14.67
C GLN A 63 4.94 13.35 -13.68
N ASP A 64 4.85 12.67 -12.53
CA ASP A 64 5.91 12.65 -11.54
C ASP A 64 7.20 12.02 -12.12
N THR A 65 8.30 12.76 -12.02
CA THR A 65 9.63 12.36 -12.52
C THR A 65 10.62 12.06 -11.39
N SER A 66 10.20 12.13 -10.13
CA SER A 66 11.06 11.78 -9.00
C SER A 66 11.42 10.31 -9.01
N THR A 67 12.65 10.03 -8.62
CA THR A 67 13.17 8.67 -8.48
C THR A 67 12.66 8.01 -7.19
N PRO A 68 12.53 6.68 -7.16
CA PRO A 68 12.26 5.95 -5.93
C PRO A 68 13.28 6.25 -4.83
N ALA A 69 12.84 6.16 -3.58
CA ALA A 69 13.76 6.15 -2.45
C ALA A 69 14.67 4.90 -2.51
N VAL A 70 15.80 4.95 -1.80
CA VAL A 70 16.75 3.82 -1.76
C VAL A 70 16.02 2.55 -1.30
N GLY A 71 16.00 1.53 -2.16
CA GLY A 71 15.33 0.25 -1.89
C GLY A 71 13.82 0.21 -2.17
N GLU A 72 13.19 1.32 -2.54
CA GLU A 72 11.74 1.39 -2.82
C GLU A 72 11.39 0.75 -4.17
N GLU A 73 12.24 0.93 -5.19
CA GLU A 73 11.95 0.61 -6.60
C GLU A 73 11.37 -0.79 -6.83
N LYS A 74 11.85 -1.79 -6.07
CA LYS A 74 11.45 -3.20 -6.19
C LYS A 74 10.81 -3.73 -4.91
N LEU A 75 10.43 -2.86 -3.98
CA LEU A 75 9.90 -3.27 -2.67
C LEU A 75 8.69 -4.20 -2.81
N ALA A 76 7.82 -3.96 -3.81
CA ALA A 76 6.66 -4.80 -4.11
C ALA A 76 7.03 -6.26 -4.34
N SER A 77 8.20 -6.54 -4.93
CA SER A 77 8.58 -7.91 -5.31
C SER A 77 8.76 -8.82 -4.11
N LEU A 78 9.08 -8.27 -2.92
CA LEU A 78 9.17 -9.04 -1.69
C LEU A 78 7.84 -9.74 -1.35
N THR A 79 6.71 -9.13 -1.72
CA THR A 79 5.39 -9.71 -1.46
C THR A 79 5.06 -10.92 -2.32
N ALA A 80 5.78 -11.10 -3.43
CA ALA A 80 5.67 -12.25 -4.34
C ALA A 80 6.61 -13.41 -3.97
N GLY A 81 7.51 -13.21 -2.99
CA GLY A 81 8.43 -14.24 -2.52
C GLY A 81 7.78 -15.32 -1.66
N GLU A 82 8.60 -16.28 -1.24
CA GLU A 82 8.21 -17.31 -0.27
C GLU A 82 7.75 -16.66 1.05
N ARG A 83 6.71 -17.23 1.67
CA ARG A 83 5.96 -16.58 2.75
C ARG A 83 6.80 -16.39 4.02
N THR A 84 7.58 -17.39 4.39
CA THR A 84 8.48 -17.37 5.54
C THR A 84 9.59 -16.35 5.35
N ALA A 85 10.22 -16.35 4.18
CA ALA A 85 11.25 -15.39 3.80
C ALA A 85 10.71 -13.95 3.83
N TRP A 86 9.50 -13.72 3.30
CA TRP A 86 8.86 -12.42 3.39
C TRP A 86 8.50 -12.04 4.82
N ALA A 87 7.98 -12.97 5.63
CA ALA A 87 7.68 -12.71 7.04
C ALA A 87 8.91 -12.27 7.84
N ASN A 88 10.05 -12.95 7.62
CA ASN A 88 11.32 -12.63 8.27
C ASN A 88 11.83 -11.26 7.83
N ALA A 89 11.94 -11.01 6.52
CA ALA A 89 12.37 -9.72 5.99
C ALA A 89 11.45 -8.57 6.45
N ARG A 90 10.13 -8.78 6.46
CA ARG A 90 9.16 -7.80 6.94
C ARG A 90 9.35 -7.47 8.42
N THR A 91 9.64 -8.46 9.24
CA THR A 91 9.86 -8.29 10.69
C THR A 91 11.16 -7.55 10.98
N GLU A 92 12.22 -7.88 10.24
CA GLU A 92 13.55 -7.31 10.43
C GLU A 92 13.64 -5.85 9.95
N PHE A 93 13.14 -5.57 8.74
CA PHE A 93 13.38 -4.29 8.06
C PHE A 93 12.16 -3.33 8.08
N PHE A 94 10.94 -3.83 8.30
CA PHE A 94 9.71 -3.04 8.12
C PHE A 94 8.85 -2.91 9.39
N PHE A 95 9.35 -3.36 10.54
CA PHE A 95 8.61 -3.30 11.81
C PHE A 95 8.98 -2.10 12.70
N LYS A 96 9.83 -1.19 12.22
CA LYS A 96 10.31 -0.01 12.98
C LYS A 96 10.32 1.25 12.12
N GLY A 97 10.23 2.41 12.80
CA GLY A 97 10.38 3.73 12.19
C GLY A 97 9.41 3.99 11.03
N THR A 98 9.88 4.77 10.06
CA THR A 98 9.11 5.17 8.87
C THR A 98 8.51 3.97 8.14
N ASN A 99 9.29 2.89 7.97
CA ASN A 99 8.85 1.69 7.25
C ASN A 99 7.64 0.98 7.90
N ARG A 100 7.43 1.16 9.21
CA ARG A 100 6.24 0.64 9.90
C ARG A 100 4.99 1.47 9.62
N THR A 101 5.16 2.79 9.45
CA THR A 101 4.08 3.75 9.26
C THR A 101 3.73 4.00 7.79
N SER A 102 4.67 3.68 6.89
CA SER A 102 4.55 3.83 5.44
C SER A 102 3.55 2.86 4.81
#